data_AF-A0A968R7F5-F1
#
_entry.id   AF-A0A968R7F5-F1
#
_cell.length_a   1.000
_cell.length_b   1.000
_cell.length_c   1.000
_cell.angle_alpha   90.00
_cell.angle_beta   90.00
_cell.angle_gamma   90.00
#
_symmetry.space_group_name_H-M   'P 1'
#
loop_
_entity.id
_entity.type
_entity.pdbx_description
1 polymer ?
#
loop_
_entity_poly.entity_id
_entity_poly.type
_entity_poly.pdbx_seq_one_letter_code
_entity_poly.pdbx_strand_id
1 'polypeptide(L)'
;MRSTRRITGSVNVPELNGTTGFVIAGLNAEERSGIALTATGDINGDGNKDIVIGAPAATVGDQINAGKTYVIFGKNRNFLSLSTLLN
;
A
#
# COMPACT_ATOMS: atom_id res chain seq x y z
N MET A 1 11.14 20.75 -8.91
CA MET A 1 11.56 19.50 -9.59
C MET A 1 11.56 18.37 -8.56
N ARG A 2 10.71 17.33 -8.71
CA ARG A 2 10.70 16.19 -7.78
C ARG A 2 11.86 15.26 -8.14
N SER A 3 12.84 15.14 -7.23
CA SER A 3 13.92 14.15 -7.33
C SER A 3 13.30 12.76 -7.16
N THR A 4 13.19 11.99 -8.24
CA THR A 4 12.95 10.56 -8.15
C THR A 4 14.25 9.91 -7.72
N ARG A 5 14.38 9.65 -6.41
CA ARG A 5 15.49 8.87 -5.87
C ARG A 5 15.35 7.45 -6.43
N ARG A 6 16.13 7.13 -7.46
CA ARG A 6 16.22 5.77 -8.01
C ARG A 6 16.74 4.85 -6.90
N ILE A 7 16.00 3.80 -6.58
CA ILE A 7 16.50 2.71 -5.75
C ILE A 7 17.49 1.92 -6.62
N THR A 8 18.78 2.05 -6.36
CA THR A 8 19.87 1.39 -7.12
C THR A 8 20.51 0.23 -6.36
N GLY A 9 19.93 -0.18 -5.23
CA GLY A 9 20.40 -1.29 -4.40
C GLY A 9 19.30 -2.31 -4.10
N SER A 10 19.65 -3.43 -3.47
CA SER A 10 18.67 -4.41 -2.99
C SER A 10 17.78 -3.81 -1.91
N VAL A 11 16.47 -4.08 -1.99
CA VAL A 11 15.52 -3.75 -0.92
C VAL A 11 15.49 -4.89 0.08
N ASN A 12 15.89 -4.64 1.32
CA ASN A 12 15.72 -5.60 2.42
C ASN A 12 14.29 -5.46 2.97
N VAL A 13 13.37 -6.31 2.50
CA VAL A 13 11.94 -6.24 2.85
C VAL A 13 11.69 -6.30 4.37
N PRO A 14 12.36 -7.17 5.13
CA PRO A 14 12.31 -7.16 6.61
C PRO A 14 12.65 -5.82 7.28
N GLU A 15 13.44 -4.95 6.64
CA GLU A 15 13.86 -3.66 7.23
C GLU A 15 12.89 -2.51 6.91
N LEU A 16 11.81 -2.76 6.18
CA LEU A 16 10.80 -1.75 5.82
C LEU A 16 9.91 -1.41 7.02
N ASN A 17 10.31 -0.37 7.76
CA ASN A 17 9.76 0.00 9.08
C ASN A 17 8.98 1.33 9.08
N GLY A 18 8.47 1.78 7.95
CA GLY A 18 7.78 3.07 7.78
C GLY A 18 8.71 4.27 7.54
N THR A 19 9.99 4.18 7.93
CA THR A 19 11.02 5.20 7.63
C THR A 19 11.81 4.88 6.36
N THR A 20 12.14 3.61 6.15
CA THR A 20 12.88 3.10 4.96
C THR A 20 11.94 2.62 3.84
N GLY A 21 10.63 2.67 4.07
CA GLY A 21 9.58 2.11 3.24
C GLY A 21 8.64 1.27 4.11
N PHE A 22 7.65 0.62 3.52
CA PHE A 22 6.65 -0.16 4.27
C PHE A 22 6.12 -1.32 3.41
N VAL A 23 5.54 -2.30 4.09
CA VAL A 23 4.86 -3.44 3.46
C VAL A 23 3.35 -3.26 3.63
N ILE A 24 2.59 -3.48 2.56
CA ILE A 24 1.13 -3.60 2.62
C ILE A 24 0.81 -5.09 2.56
N ALA A 25 0.35 -5.65 3.68
CA ALA A 25 -0.13 -7.02 3.72
C ALA A 25 -1.57 -7.10 3.18
N GLY A 26 -1.87 -8.14 2.39
CA GLY A 26 -3.24 -8.51 2.08
C GLY A 26 -4.00 -8.92 3.35
N LEU A 27 -5.33 -8.76 3.34
CA LEU A 27 -6.14 -9.04 4.54
C LEU A 27 -6.37 -10.53 4.76
N ASN A 28 -6.73 -11.28 3.71
CA ASN A 28 -6.92 -12.71 3.80
C ASN A 28 -6.05 -13.44 2.77
N ALA A 29 -5.76 -14.71 3.07
CA ALA A 29 -5.09 -15.60 2.14
C ALA A 29 -5.89 -15.69 0.83
N GLU A 30 -5.18 -15.83 -0.28
CA GLU A 30 -5.75 -16.09 -1.61
C GLU A 30 -6.62 -14.99 -2.22
N GLU A 31 -6.84 -13.83 -1.55
CA GLU A 31 -7.60 -12.70 -2.13
C GLU A 31 -6.87 -11.99 -3.28
N ARG A 32 -5.60 -12.35 -3.53
CA ARG A 32 -4.72 -11.80 -4.60
C ARG A 32 -4.58 -10.28 -4.50
N SER A 33 -4.49 -9.75 -3.29
CA SER A 33 -4.19 -8.34 -3.04
C SER A 33 -2.90 -7.92 -3.74
N GLY A 34 -2.90 -6.77 -4.41
CA GLY A 34 -1.72 -6.25 -5.12
C GLY A 34 -1.62 -6.66 -6.59
N ILE A 35 -2.53 -7.51 -7.10
CA ILE A 35 -2.47 -7.98 -8.49
C ILE A 35 -2.87 -6.91 -9.52
N ALA A 36 -3.69 -5.94 -9.11
CA ALA A 36 -4.03 -4.77 -9.90
C ALA A 36 -3.61 -3.51 -9.12
N LEU A 37 -2.84 -2.64 -9.76
CA LEU A 37 -2.30 -1.44 -9.13
C LEU A 37 -2.35 -0.29 -10.13
N THR A 38 -2.82 0.86 -9.66
CA THR A 38 -2.74 2.10 -10.43
C THR A 38 -2.31 3.25 -9.53
N ALA A 39 -1.33 4.01 -10.00
CA ALA A 39 -0.92 5.24 -9.35
C ALA A 39 -1.95 6.31 -9.70
N THR A 40 -2.76 6.68 -8.72
CA THR A 40 -3.80 7.69 -8.90
C THR A 40 -3.23 9.08 -8.61
N GLY A 41 -4.01 10.11 -8.93
CA GLY A 41 -3.74 11.44 -8.41
C GLY A 41 -3.91 11.50 -6.89
N ASP A 42 -4.05 12.71 -6.37
CA ASP A 42 -4.49 12.99 -5.01
C ASP A 42 -6.02 12.85 -4.94
N ILE A 43 -6.51 11.74 -4.38
CA ILE A 43 -7.95 11.40 -4.32
C ILE A 43 -8.62 12.14 -3.17
N ASN A 44 -7.93 12.33 -2.04
CA ASN A 44 -8.50 12.94 -0.85
C ASN A 44 -8.23 14.45 -0.71
N GLY A 45 -7.44 15.04 -1.61
CA GLY A 45 -7.19 16.48 -1.68
C GLY A 45 -6.13 16.99 -0.70
N ASP A 46 -5.21 16.14 -0.22
CA ASP A 46 -4.21 16.49 0.79
C ASP A 46 -2.86 16.96 0.21
N GLY A 47 -2.74 17.00 -1.12
CA GLY A 47 -1.55 17.37 -1.87
C GLY A 47 -0.58 16.21 -2.13
N ASN A 48 -0.87 14.99 -1.67
CA ASN A 48 -0.07 13.79 -1.90
C ASN A 48 -0.74 12.87 -2.92
N LYS A 49 0.07 12.16 -3.73
CA LYS A 49 -0.49 11.20 -4.68
C LYS A 49 -0.85 9.92 -3.95
N ASP A 50 -2.03 9.40 -4.26
CA ASP A 50 -2.56 8.16 -3.69
C ASP A 50 -2.30 6.97 -4.62
N ILE A 51 -2.52 5.78 -4.10
CA ILE A 51 -2.43 4.53 -4.85
C ILE A 51 -3.71 3.74 -4.64
N VAL A 52 -4.20 3.11 -5.71
CA VAL A 52 -5.31 2.16 -5.64
C VAL A 52 -4.79 0.76 -5.88
N ILE A 53 -5.19 -0.17 -4.99
CA ILE A 53 -4.80 -1.58 -5.01
C ILE A 53 -6.06 -2.44 -5.09
N GLY A 54 -6.07 -3.40 -6.02
CA GLY A 54 -7.11 -4.40 -6.16
C GLY A 54 -6.76 -5.74 -5.50
N ALA A 55 -7.77 -6.41 -4.98
CA ALA A 55 -7.79 -7.80 -4.53
C ALA A 55 -8.98 -8.51 -5.19
N PRO A 56 -8.86 -8.92 -6.47
CA PRO A 56 -10.00 -9.38 -7.27
C PRO A 56 -10.55 -10.73 -6.83
N ALA A 57 -9.80 -11.52 -6.06
CA ALA A 57 -10.28 -12.78 -5.51
C ALA A 57 -10.88 -12.63 -4.10
N ALA A 58 -11.06 -11.40 -3.62
CA ALA A 58 -11.66 -11.16 -2.32
C ALA A 58 -13.16 -11.51 -2.29
N THR A 59 -13.58 -12.15 -1.19
CA THR A 59 -14.98 -12.42 -0.89
C THR A 59 -15.59 -11.25 -0.12
N VAL A 60 -16.79 -10.84 -0.52
CA VAL A 60 -17.55 -9.74 0.11
C VAL A 60 -18.94 -10.27 0.48
N GLY A 61 -19.21 -10.38 1.78
CA GLY A 61 -20.40 -11.09 2.27
C GLY A 61 -20.38 -12.54 1.77
N ASP A 62 -21.48 -12.97 1.17
CA ASP A 62 -21.62 -14.33 0.60
C ASP A 62 -21.12 -14.44 -0.85
N GLN A 63 -20.67 -13.33 -1.46
CA GLN A 63 -20.21 -13.34 -2.85
C GLN A 63 -18.71 -13.63 -2.94
N ILE A 64 -18.39 -14.84 -3.40
CA ILE A 64 -17.03 -15.28 -3.71
C ILE A 64 -16.48 -14.49 -4.90
N ASN A 65 -15.21 -14.07 -4.82
CA ASN A 65 -14.51 -13.31 -5.87
C ASN A 65 -15.25 -12.04 -6.33
N ALA A 66 -16.00 -11.40 -5.44
CA ALA A 66 -16.59 -10.09 -5.70
C ALA A 66 -15.52 -9.02 -5.98
N GLY A 67 -14.35 -9.21 -5.37
CA GLY A 67 -13.24 -8.28 -5.41
C GLY A 67 -13.35 -7.18 -4.35
N LYS A 68 -12.20 -6.72 -3.87
CA LYS A 68 -12.08 -5.54 -3.02
C LYS A 68 -11.08 -4.57 -3.64
N THR A 69 -11.32 -3.29 -3.41
CA THR A 69 -10.41 -2.21 -3.82
C THR A 69 -10.06 -1.39 -2.59
N TYR A 70 -8.77 -1.09 -2.44
CA TYR A 70 -8.23 -0.31 -1.34
C TYR A 70 -7.60 0.96 -1.89
N VAL A 71 -7.88 2.09 -1.25
CA VAL A 71 -7.17 3.34 -1.50
C VAL A 71 -6.14 3.51 -0.40
N ILE A 72 -4.89 3.66 -0.78
CA ILE A 72 -3.78 3.97 0.13
C ILE A 72 -3.47 5.45 -0.04
N PHE A 73 -3.81 6.24 0.97
CA PHE A 73 -3.52 7.67 0.96
C PHE A 73 -2.03 7.93 1.12
N GLY A 74 -1.47 8.67 0.17
CA GLY A 74 -0.09 9.10 0.21
C GLY A 74 0.14 10.07 1.35
N LYS A 75 1.37 10.10 1.88
CA LYS A 75 1.79 11.11 2.86
C LYS A 75 3.20 11.60 2.53
N ASN A 76 3.46 12.86 2.85
CA ASN A 76 4.79 13.48 2.78
C ASN A 76 5.60 13.31 4.09
N ARG A 77 5.12 12.46 5.00
CA ARG A 77 5.79 12.08 6.25
C ARG A 77 5.93 10.56 6.29
N ASN A 78 6.84 10.07 7.15
CA ASN A 78 7.04 8.65 7.36
C ASN A 78 5.73 7.96 7.75
N PHE A 79 5.51 6.75 7.24
CA PHE A 79 4.45 5.89 7.74
C PHE A 79 4.84 5.43 9.14
N LEU A 80 3.86 5.25 10.02
CA LEU A 80 4.13 4.72 11.36
C LEU A 80 4.78 3.35 11.22
N SER A 81 5.86 3.13 11.97
CA SER A 81 6.43 1.79 12.09
C SER A 81 5.45 0.93 12.88
N LEU A 82 5.20 -0.31 12.45
CA LEU A 82 4.50 -1.29 13.28
C LEU A 82 5.20 -1.48 14.64
N SER A 83 6.53 -1.29 14.68
CA SER A 83 7.33 -1.37 15.93
C SER A 83 7.08 -0.21 16.91
N THR A 84 6.42 0.86 16.49
CA THR A 84 6.06 1.99 17.38
C THR A 84 4.66 1.88 17.98
N LEU A 85 3.87 0.87 17.57
CA LEU A 85 2.51 0.60 18.05
C LEU A 85 2.45 -0.50 19.13
N LEU A 86 3.60 -1.05 19.54
CA LEU A 86 3.71 -2.13 20.54
C LEU A 86 4.38 -1.68 21.86
N ASN A 87 4.29 -0.40 22.20
CA ASN A 87 4.71 0.14 23.49
C ASN A 87 3.51 0.51 24.34
#